data_AF-A0A0J6KCG5-F1
#
_entry.id   AF-A0A0J6KCG5-F1
#
_cell.length_a   1.000
_cell.length_b   1.000
_cell.length_c   1.000
_cell.angle_alpha   90.00
_cell.angle_beta   90.00
_cell.angle_gamma   90.00
#
_symmetry.space_group_name_H-M   'P 1'
#
loop_
_entity.id
_entity.type
_entity.pdbx_description
1 polymer ?
#
loop_
_entity_poly.entity_id
_entity_poly.type
_entity_poly.pdbx_seq_one_letter_code
_entity_poly.pdbx_strand_id
1 'polypeptide(L)'
;MSLQNLSCKVLADLGRHGAAMAAEEIDHLAVEHEIDLMLADPDCCRAMGQRFFEEMWESGRPEALEALYMFLGQDLLRKVFDGCPMGEPMQPLVAAVRTFNTAAARDQMDGRADDEREAA
;
A
#
# COMPACT_ATOMS: atom_id res chain seq x y z
N MET A 1 15.23 43.92 6.86
CA MET A 1 16.68 44.03 6.61
C MET A 1 16.90 44.09 5.11
N SER A 2 17.59 45.11 4.62
CA SER A 2 17.79 45.35 3.19
C SER A 2 18.77 44.34 2.59
N LEU A 3 18.42 43.71 1.46
CA LEU A 3 19.30 42.80 0.69
C LEU A 3 20.53 43.53 0.09
N GLN A 4 20.65 44.85 0.26
CA GLN A 4 21.67 45.70 -0.34
C GLN A 4 23.12 45.44 0.12
N ASN A 5 23.34 44.61 1.15
CA ASN A 5 24.69 44.24 1.64
C ASN A 5 25.11 42.79 1.37
N LEU A 6 24.33 42.02 0.60
CA LEU A 6 24.72 40.67 0.20
C LEU A 6 25.73 40.73 -0.95
N SER A 7 26.90 40.13 -0.75
CA SER A 7 27.92 40.05 -1.80
C SER A 7 27.38 39.26 -2.99
N CYS A 8 27.73 39.67 -4.22
CA CYS A 8 27.32 38.99 -5.45
C CYS A 8 27.65 37.49 -5.43
N LYS A 9 28.68 37.08 -4.68
CA LYS A 9 29.04 35.67 -4.51
C LYS A 9 27.98 34.91 -3.71
N VAL A 10 27.43 35.50 -2.66
CA VAL A 10 26.36 34.90 -1.84
C VAL A 10 25.05 34.84 -2.62
N LEU A 11 24.72 35.88 -3.38
CA LEU A 11 23.54 35.87 -4.26
C LEU A 11 23.65 34.81 -5.37
N ALA A 12 24.83 34.66 -5.98
CA ALA A 12 25.07 33.62 -6.97
C ALA A 12 25.02 32.20 -6.36
N ASP A 13 25.48 32.04 -5.12
CA ASP A 13 25.43 30.75 -4.41
C ASP A 13 24.00 30.40 -4.01
N LEU A 14 23.23 31.36 -3.48
CA LEU A 14 21.80 31.19 -3.21
C LEU A 14 21.02 30.86 -4.48
N GLY A 15 21.34 31.51 -5.60
CA GLY A 15 20.71 31.24 -6.89
C GLY A 15 21.01 29.82 -7.39
N ARG A 16 22.25 29.33 -7.24
CA ARG A 16 22.62 27.96 -7.57
C ARG A 16 21.92 26.94 -6.68
N HIS A 17 21.85 27.18 -5.37
CA HIS A 17 21.12 26.29 -4.46
C HIS A 17 19.62 26.29 -4.73
N GLY A 18 19.01 27.45 -5.01
CA GLY A 18 17.60 27.51 -5.41
C GLY A 18 17.33 26.75 -6.70
N ALA A 19 18.22 26.85 -7.69
CA ALA A 19 18.12 26.08 -8.92
C ALA A 19 18.32 24.57 -8.71
N ALA A 20 19.23 24.17 -7.82
CA ALA A 20 19.44 22.76 -7.46
C ALA A 20 18.22 22.18 -6.73
N MET A 21 17.67 22.90 -5.75
CA MET A 21 16.45 22.49 -5.04
C MET A 21 15.26 22.38 -6.00
N ALA A 22 15.09 23.35 -6.90
CA ALA A 22 14.04 23.29 -7.92
C ALA A 22 14.23 22.09 -8.87
N ALA A 23 15.47 21.75 -9.21
CA ALA A 23 15.75 20.58 -10.04
C ALA A 23 15.44 19.25 -9.31
N GLU A 24 15.79 19.15 -8.02
CA GLU A 24 15.43 17.99 -7.18
C GLU A 24 13.91 17.84 -7.03
N GLU A 25 13.19 18.94 -6.83
CA GLU A 25 11.73 18.93 -6.72
C GLU A 25 11.08 18.52 -8.05
N ILE A 26 11.58 19.03 -9.18
CA ILE A 26 11.10 18.64 -10.52
C ILE A 26 11.36 17.15 -10.78
N ASP A 27 12.52 16.63 -10.40
CA ASP A 27 12.86 15.21 -10.55
C ASP A 27 11.92 14.33 -9.70
N HIS A 28 11.68 14.72 -8.45
CA HIS A 28 10.73 14.02 -7.58
C HIS A 28 9.31 13.98 -8.17
N LEU A 29 8.79 15.11 -8.65
CA LEU A 29 7.48 15.19 -9.29
C LEU A 29 7.41 14.37 -10.58
N ALA A 30 8.50 14.33 -11.35
CA ALA A 30 8.58 13.50 -12.56
C ALA A 30 8.53 12.00 -12.21
N VAL A 31 9.20 11.58 -11.14
CA VAL A 31 9.14 10.20 -10.64
C VAL A 31 7.74 9.86 -10.13
N GLU A 32 7.11 10.72 -9.34
CA GLU A 32 5.72 10.51 -8.88
C GLU A 32 4.75 10.39 -10.06
N HIS A 33 4.89 11.27 -11.06
CA HIS A 33 4.06 11.22 -12.26
C HIS A 33 4.24 9.92 -13.04
N GLU A 34 5.48 9.46 -13.23
CA GLU A 34 5.74 8.21 -13.92
C GLU A 34 5.17 7.01 -13.14
N ILE A 35 5.29 7.01 -11.81
CA ILE A 35 4.67 5.98 -10.96
C ILE A 35 3.16 5.97 -11.16
N ASP A 36 2.50 7.14 -11.17
CA ASP A 36 1.06 7.23 -11.41
C ASP A 36 0.66 6.65 -12.77
N LEU A 37 1.44 6.91 -13.83
CA LEU A 37 1.20 6.34 -15.16
C LEU A 37 1.36 4.82 -15.16
N MET A 38 2.42 4.31 -14.50
CA MET A 38 2.68 2.87 -14.38
C MET A 38 1.58 2.16 -13.59
N LEU A 39 1.04 2.78 -12.54
CA LEU A 39 -0.05 2.23 -11.73
C LEU A 39 -1.41 2.31 -12.44
N ALA A 40 -1.61 3.30 -13.33
CA ALA A 40 -2.83 3.43 -14.12
C ALA A 40 -2.90 2.40 -15.28
N ASP A 41 -1.76 1.96 -15.81
CA ASP A 41 -1.68 0.88 -16.80
C ASP A 41 -1.82 -0.51 -16.13
N PRO A 42 -2.88 -1.28 -16.41
CA PRO A 42 -3.11 -2.57 -15.78
C PRO A 42 -1.99 -3.61 -16.00
N ASP A 43 -1.33 -3.58 -17.17
CA ASP A 43 -0.28 -4.55 -17.48
C ASP A 43 1.03 -4.17 -16.80
N CYS A 44 1.36 -2.88 -16.77
CA CYS A 44 2.50 -2.38 -16.02
C CYS A 44 2.32 -2.59 -14.52
N CYS A 45 1.16 -2.23 -13.96
CA CYS A 45 0.82 -2.43 -12.56
C CYS A 45 0.89 -3.92 -12.17
N ARG A 46 0.41 -4.83 -13.03
CA ARG A 46 0.53 -6.28 -12.78
C ARG A 46 1.98 -6.72 -12.73
N ALA A 47 2.79 -6.31 -13.70
CA ALA A 47 4.20 -6.66 -13.76
C ALA A 47 4.99 -6.12 -12.55
N MET A 48 4.71 -4.87 -12.14
CA MET A 48 5.28 -4.28 -10.93
C MET A 48 4.91 -5.05 -9.67
N GLY A 49 3.62 -5.37 -9.51
CA GLY A 49 3.13 -6.13 -8.37
C GLY A 49 3.81 -7.50 -8.26
N GLN A 50 3.91 -8.22 -9.38
CA GLN A 50 4.61 -9.51 -9.42
C GLN A 50 6.08 -9.37 -8.98
N ARG A 51 6.82 -8.43 -9.59
CA ARG A 51 8.23 -8.20 -9.25
C ARG A 51 8.42 -7.81 -7.79
N PHE A 52 7.54 -6.98 -7.24
CA PHE A 52 7.58 -6.60 -5.83
C PHE A 52 7.48 -7.82 -4.90
N PHE A 53 6.53 -8.74 -5.17
CA PHE A 53 6.38 -9.95 -4.36
C PHE A 53 7.56 -10.91 -4.52
N GLU A 54 8.12 -11.03 -5.74
CA GLU A 54 9.34 -11.82 -6.00
C GLU A 54 10.53 -11.26 -5.21
N GLU A 55 10.80 -9.96 -5.31
CA GLU A 55 11.89 -9.31 -4.57
C GLU A 55 11.71 -9.42 -3.05
N MET A 56 10.48 -9.30 -2.54
CA MET A 56 10.19 -9.50 -1.11
C MET A 56 10.48 -10.93 -0.66
N TRP A 57 10.11 -11.93 -1.47
CA TRP A 57 10.40 -13.33 -1.20
C TRP A 57 11.89 -13.64 -1.23
N GLU A 58 12.60 -13.12 -2.22
CA GLU A 58 14.05 -13.30 -2.39
C GLU A 58 14.88 -12.53 -1.36
N SER A 59 14.35 -11.44 -0.80
CA SER A 59 15.05 -10.61 0.20
C SER A 59 15.38 -11.35 1.51
N GLY A 60 14.78 -12.53 1.73
CA GLY A 60 15.00 -13.34 2.92
C GLY A 60 14.42 -12.71 4.20
N ARG A 61 13.36 -11.91 4.07
CA ARG A 61 12.67 -11.23 5.18
C ARG A 61 11.26 -11.81 5.41
N PRO A 62 11.15 -13.04 5.95
CA PRO A 62 9.86 -13.70 6.13
C PRO A 62 8.92 -12.91 7.05
N GLU A 63 9.44 -12.17 8.03
CA GLU A 63 8.64 -11.36 8.95
C GLU A 63 7.93 -10.20 8.23
N ALA A 64 8.59 -9.62 7.21
CA ALA A 64 8.01 -8.55 6.42
C ALA A 64 6.87 -9.07 5.52
N LEU A 65 7.03 -10.28 4.96
CA LEU A 65 5.97 -10.96 4.21
C LEU A 65 4.80 -11.35 5.11
N GLU A 66 5.07 -11.90 6.30
CA GLU A 66 4.03 -12.23 7.27
C GLU A 66 3.23 -10.98 7.68
N ALA A 67 3.91 -9.88 7.99
CA ALA A 67 3.27 -8.61 8.31
C ALA A 67 2.40 -8.10 7.14
N LEU A 68 2.89 -8.22 5.90
CA LEU A 68 2.14 -7.85 4.70
C LEU A 68 0.89 -8.72 4.52
N TYR A 69 1.01 -10.04 4.68
CA TYR A 69 -0.12 -10.96 4.59
C TYR A 69 -1.17 -10.68 5.66
N MET A 70 -0.75 -10.43 6.90
CA MET A 70 -1.67 -10.05 7.97
C MET A 70 -2.39 -8.74 7.67
N PHE A 71 -1.65 -7.72 7.24
CA PHE A 71 -2.22 -6.42 6.89
C PHE A 71 -3.25 -6.53 5.75
N LEU A 72 -2.86 -7.13 4.61
CA LEU A 72 -3.72 -7.29 3.45
C LEU A 72 -4.92 -8.17 3.75
N GLY A 73 -4.71 -9.27 4.47
CA GLY A 73 -5.77 -10.18 4.87
C GLY A 73 -6.80 -9.47 5.76
N GLN A 74 -6.37 -8.87 6.87
CA GLN A 74 -7.27 -8.19 7.80
C GLN A 74 -8.06 -7.06 7.12
N ASP A 75 -7.38 -6.22 6.34
CA ASP A 75 -8.01 -5.10 5.64
C ASP A 75 -9.03 -5.59 4.58
N LEU A 76 -8.69 -6.60 3.79
CA LEU A 76 -9.60 -7.19 2.80
C LEU A 76 -10.83 -7.81 3.47
N LEU A 77 -10.63 -8.66 4.48
CA LEU A 77 -11.72 -9.33 5.19
C LEU A 77 -12.66 -8.30 5.84
N ARG A 78 -12.11 -7.23 6.43
CA ARG A 78 -12.86 -6.13 7.03
C ARG A 78 -13.65 -5.33 5.99
N LYS A 79 -13.00 -4.87 4.92
CA LYS A 79 -13.65 -4.10 3.84
C LYS A 79 -14.83 -4.84 3.23
N VAL A 80 -14.67 -6.14 2.99
CA VAL A 80 -15.74 -6.97 2.43
C VAL A 80 -16.90 -7.15 3.41
N PHE A 81 -16.61 -7.29 4.70
CA PHE A 81 -17.63 -7.34 5.76
C PHE A 81 -18.39 -6.01 5.88
N ASP A 82 -17.68 -4.88 5.87
CA ASP A 82 -18.26 -3.54 5.98
C ASP A 82 -19.01 -3.12 4.70
N GLY A 83 -18.92 -3.91 3.62
CA GLY A 83 -19.62 -3.63 2.36
C GLY A 83 -18.97 -2.53 1.52
N CYS A 84 -17.67 -2.27 1.71
CA CYS A 84 -16.94 -1.27 0.95
C CYS A 84 -16.96 -1.59 -0.56
N PRO A 85 -17.21 -0.61 -1.44
CA PRO A 85 -17.16 -0.81 -2.89
C PRO A 85 -15.72 -1.09 -3.34
N MET A 86 -15.49 -2.23 -4.02
CA MET A 86 -14.18 -2.66 -4.52
C MET A 86 -14.08 -2.69 -6.05
N GLY A 87 -15.08 -2.17 -6.75
CA GLY A 87 -15.18 -2.23 -8.21
C GLY A 87 -15.67 -3.57 -8.74
N GLU A 88 -16.04 -3.58 -10.02
CA GLU A 88 -16.55 -4.77 -10.72
C GLU A 88 -15.51 -5.90 -10.88
N PRO A 89 -14.23 -5.63 -11.21
CA PRO A 89 -13.23 -6.70 -11.39
C PRO A 89 -12.99 -7.53 -10.12
N MET A 90 -13.25 -6.95 -8.94
CA MET A 90 -13.03 -7.59 -7.64
C MET A 90 -14.22 -8.40 -7.14
N GLN A 91 -15.38 -8.37 -7.82
CA GLN A 91 -16.58 -9.09 -7.36
C GLN A 91 -16.37 -10.60 -7.12
N PRO A 92 -15.62 -11.34 -7.95
CA PRO A 92 -15.32 -12.74 -7.66
C PRO A 92 -14.57 -12.92 -6.33
N LEU A 93 -13.59 -12.04 -6.04
CA LEU A 93 -12.85 -12.06 -4.78
C LEU A 93 -13.76 -11.71 -3.59
N VAL A 94 -14.60 -10.67 -3.74
CA VAL A 94 -15.57 -10.27 -2.72
C VAL A 94 -16.51 -11.43 -2.37
N ALA A 95 -17.03 -12.16 -3.36
CA ALA A 95 -17.89 -13.31 -3.13
C ALA A 95 -17.18 -14.45 -2.37
N ALA A 96 -15.93 -14.74 -2.74
CA ALA A 96 -15.11 -15.73 -2.05
C ALA A 96 -14.86 -15.34 -0.59
N VAL A 97 -14.47 -14.08 -0.34
CA VAL A 97 -14.23 -13.56 1.02
C VAL A 97 -15.49 -13.59 1.88
N ARG A 98 -16.67 -13.23 1.34
CA ARG A 98 -17.94 -13.33 2.08
C ARG A 98 -18.27 -14.75 2.50
N THR A 99 -18.05 -15.70 1.58
CA THR A 99 -18.26 -17.13 1.84
C THR A 99 -17.34 -17.60 2.96
N PHE A 100 -16.06 -17.24 2.88
CA PHE A 100 -15.07 -17.54 3.90
C PHE A 100 -15.42 -16.94 5.27
N ASN A 101 -15.70 -15.64 5.35
CA ASN A 101 -16.07 -14.97 6.60
C ASN A 101 -17.27 -15.61 7.28
N THR A 102 -18.28 -15.99 6.49
CA THR A 102 -19.49 -16.64 7.00
C THR A 102 -19.18 -18.03 7.56
N ALA A 103 -18.38 -18.83 6.86
CA ALA A 103 -17.97 -20.15 7.32
C ALA A 103 -17.12 -20.05 8.61
N ALA A 104 -16.09 -19.20 8.61
CA ALA A 104 -15.23 -19.00 9.77
C ALA A 104 -16.00 -18.52 11.01
N ALA A 105 -16.99 -17.63 10.83
CA ALA A 105 -17.84 -17.19 11.94
C ALA A 105 -18.73 -18.32 12.49
N ARG A 106 -19.25 -19.19 11.63
CA ARG A 106 -20.04 -20.37 12.05
C ARG A 106 -19.18 -21.36 12.82
N ASP A 107 -18.03 -21.74 12.28
CA ASP A 107 -17.10 -22.67 12.94
C ASP A 107 -16.71 -22.16 14.33
N GLN A 108 -16.45 -20.85 14.46
CA GLN A 108 -16.12 -20.22 15.73
C GLN A 108 -17.30 -20.21 16.73
N MET A 109 -18.54 -20.05 16.24
CA MET A 109 -19.74 -20.11 17.08
C MET A 109 -20.00 -21.54 17.57
N ASP A 110 -19.87 -22.53 16.68
CA ASP A 110 -20.09 -23.94 17.01
C ASP A 110 -19.07 -24.41 18.05
N GLY A 111 -17.79 -24.06 17.87
CA GLY A 111 -16.75 -24.36 18.86
C GLY A 111 -17.04 -23.77 20.25
N ARG A 112 -17.51 -22.51 20.31
CA ARG A 112 -17.89 -21.90 21.60
C ARG A 112 -19.09 -22.58 22.23
N ALA A 113 -20.07 -22.99 21.44
CA ALA A 113 -21.25 -23.69 21.94
C ALA A 113 -20.90 -25.07 22.52
N ASP A 114 -19.91 -25.75 21.94
CA ASP A 114 -19.39 -27.02 22.47
C ASP A 114 -18.58 -26.80 23.76
N ASP A 115 -17.69 -25.80 23.79
CA ASP A 115 -16.93 -25.42 25.01
C ASP A 115 -17.88 -25.09 26.19
N GLU A 116 -18.97 -24.36 25.93
CA GLU A 116 -19.99 -24.02 26.94
C GLU A 116 -20.76 -25.24 27.45
N ARG A 117 -21.00 -26.25 26.59
CA ARG A 117 -21.67 -27.50 26.98
C ARG A 117 -20.76 -28.40 27.81
N GLU A 118 -19.47 -28.45 27.52
CA GLU A 118 -18.50 -29.24 28.29
C GLU A 118 -18.23 -28.64 29.68
N ALA A 119 -18.42 -27.33 29.84
CA ALA A 119 -18.22 -26.62 31.10
C ALA A 119 -19.43 -26.64 32.07
N ALA A 120 -20.61 -27.12 31.63
CA ALA A 120 -21.88 -27.13 32.38
C ALA A 120 -22.21 -28.51 32.98
#